data_AF-A0AAW1IX27-F1
#
_entry.id   AF-A0AAW1IX27-F1
#
_cell.length_a   1.000
_cell.length_b   1.000
_cell.length_c   1.000
_cell.angle_alpha   90.00
_cell.angle_beta   90.00
_cell.angle_gamma   90.00
#
_symmetry.space_group_name_H-M   'P 1'
#
loop_
_entity.id
_entity.type
_entity.pdbx_description
1 polymer ?
#
loop_
_entity_poly.entity_id
_entity_poly.type
_entity_poly.pdbx_seq_one_letter_code
_entity_poly.pdbx_strand_id
1 'polypeptide(L)'
;MKFNSADVTNIIQASQRDEAFVEELQEYLTSLVKCFGQNNYNQIRKLLPCLTTAWYYLMTSLSNLQTLGEEYAGLIRLGSNNKIPAKYLQLLWLVLYVGVYLIELLGLDM
;
A
#
# COMPACT_ATOMS: atom_id res chain seq x y z
N MET A 1 23.66 -16.29 -2.82
CA MET A 1 23.35 -15.44 -1.67
C MET A 1 22.54 -16.26 -0.67
N LYS A 2 22.86 -16.18 0.64
CA LYS A 2 22.04 -16.81 1.69
C LYS A 2 21.08 -15.74 2.22
N PHE A 3 19.78 -16.02 2.20
CA PHE A 3 18.77 -15.17 2.82
C PHE A 3 18.52 -15.66 4.25
N ASN A 4 18.43 -14.74 5.19
CA ASN A 4 18.02 -15.02 6.56
C ASN A 4 16.58 -14.55 6.74
N SER A 5 15.84 -15.20 7.64
CA SER A 5 14.50 -14.74 8.00
C SER A 5 14.55 -13.33 8.59
N ALA A 6 13.57 -12.51 8.22
CA ALA A 6 13.41 -11.17 8.77
C ALA A 6 13.10 -11.24 10.27
N ASP A 7 13.71 -10.36 11.06
CA ASP A 7 13.30 -10.15 12.44
C ASP A 7 11.95 -9.42 12.48
N VAL A 8 11.16 -9.69 13.52
CA VAL A 8 9.84 -9.08 13.75
C VAL A 8 9.96 -7.56 13.77
N THR A 9 11.02 -7.03 14.37
CA THR A 9 11.32 -5.59 14.41
C THR A 9 11.41 -4.98 13.02
N ASN A 10 12.11 -5.64 12.09
CA ASN A 10 12.30 -5.14 10.73
C ASN A 10 10.98 -5.15 9.95
N ILE A 11 10.15 -6.18 10.17
CA ILE A 11 8.82 -6.29 9.54
C ILE A 11 7.91 -5.14 10.00
N ILE A 12 7.90 -4.85 11.30
CA ILE A 12 7.12 -3.74 11.87
C ILE A 12 7.61 -2.41 11.31
N GLN A 13 8.93 -2.18 11.28
CA GLN A 13 9.51 -0.95 10.72
C GLN A 13 9.17 -0.78 9.24
N ALA A 14 9.20 -1.85 8.46
CA ALA A 14 8.80 -1.81 7.05
C ALA A 14 7.34 -1.40 6.90
N SER A 15 6.42 -2.01 7.67
CA SER A 15 4.99 -1.68 7.63
C SER A 15 4.74 -0.22 8.01
N GLN A 16 5.31 0.24 9.12
CA GLN A 16 5.17 1.62 9.59
C GLN A 16 5.71 2.62 8.57
N ARG A 17 6.80 2.27 7.89
CA ARG A 17 7.40 3.13 6.88
C ARG A 17 6.54 3.19 5.62
N ASP A 18 5.98 2.07 5.18
CA ASP A 18 5.03 2.02 4.07
C ASP A 18 3.77 2.84 4.37
N GLU A 19 3.21 2.71 5.57
CA GLU A 19 2.05 3.49 6.03
C GLU A 19 2.33 5.00 5.99
N ALA A 20 3.46 5.44 6.55
CA ALA A 20 3.86 6.84 6.53
C ALA A 20 4.01 7.41 5.10
N PHE A 21 4.55 6.61 4.16
CA PHE A 21 4.65 7.03 2.76
C PHE A 21 3.29 7.12 2.06
N VAL A 22 2.37 6.19 2.36
CA VAL A 22 1.00 6.24 1.81
C VAL A 22 0.25 7.45 2.34
N GLU A 23 0.40 7.80 3.62
CA GLU A 23 -0.16 9.01 4.22
C GLU A 23 0.38 10.28 3.54
N GLU A 24 1.70 10.37 3.35
CA GLU A 24 2.34 11.49 2.65
C GLU A 24 1.82 11.62 1.20
N LEU A 25 1.71 10.49 0.48
CA LEU A 25 1.15 10.45 -0.87
C LEU A 25 -0.32 10.93 -0.90
N GLN A 26 -1.09 10.57 0.13
CA GLN A 26 -2.46 11.03 0.29
C GLN A 26 -2.55 12.53 0.54
N GLU A 27 -1.64 13.11 1.33
CA GLU A 27 -1.58 14.56 1.54
C GLU A 27 -1.25 15.32 0.25
N TYR A 28 -0.32 14.81 -0.57
CA TYR A 28 -0.02 15.38 -1.88
C TYR A 28 -1.22 15.33 -2.82
N LEU A 29 -1.90 14.17 -2.92
CA LEU A 29 -3.10 14.04 -3.75
C LEU A 29 -4.27 14.87 -3.23
N THR A 30 -4.42 14.97 -1.91
CA THR A 30 -5.40 15.87 -1.25
C THR A 30 -5.18 17.31 -1.68
N SER A 31 -3.94 17.77 -1.66
CA SER A 31 -3.57 19.13 -2.03
C SER A 31 -3.86 19.39 -3.51
N LEU A 32 -3.55 18.44 -4.38
CA LEU A 32 -3.88 18.51 -5.82
C LEU A 32 -5.38 18.58 -6.06
N VAL A 33 -6.18 17.71 -5.41
CA VAL A 33 -7.64 17.69 -5.58
C VAL A 33 -8.27 19.00 -5.09
N LYS A 34 -7.76 19.58 -3.99
CA LYS A 34 -8.23 20.89 -3.50
C LYS A 34 -8.04 22.01 -4.53
N CYS A 35 -6.98 21.96 -5.35
CA CYS A 35 -6.79 22.92 -6.44
C CYS A 35 -7.88 22.85 -7.52
N PHE A 36 -8.54 21.69 -7.71
CA PHE A 36 -9.65 21.52 -8.65
C PHE A 36 -11.03 21.92 -8.10
N GLY A 37 -11.08 22.47 -6.88
CA GLY A 37 -12.28 23.05 -6.27
C GLY A 37 -12.93 22.21 -5.16
N GLN A 38 -13.56 22.91 -4.22
CA GLN A 38 -14.10 22.35 -2.97
C GLN A 38 -15.21 21.30 -3.19
N ASN A 39 -16.01 21.45 -4.24
CA ASN A 39 -17.10 20.51 -4.56
C ASN A 39 -16.57 19.13 -4.96
N ASN A 40 -15.47 19.09 -5.73
CA ASN A 40 -14.82 17.85 -6.13
C ASN A 40 -14.11 17.19 -4.95
N TYR A 41 -13.50 18.00 -4.07
CA TYR A 41 -12.83 17.50 -2.88
C TYR A 41 -13.74 16.65 -1.99
N ASN A 42 -14.97 17.09 -1.70
CA ASN A 42 -15.86 16.35 -0.79
C ASN A 42 -16.27 14.97 -1.33
N GLN A 43 -16.35 14.79 -2.64
CA GLN A 43 -16.69 13.50 -3.24
C GLN A 43 -15.46 12.57 -3.26
N ILE A 44 -14.30 13.10 -3.66
CA ILE A 44 -13.10 12.31 -3.90
C ILE A 44 -12.37 12.00 -2.58
N ARG A 45 -12.49 12.83 -1.53
CA ARG A 45 -11.78 12.63 -0.24
C ARG A 45 -11.99 11.25 0.38
N LYS A 46 -13.16 10.62 0.17
CA LYS A 46 -13.46 9.28 0.67
C LYS A 46 -12.73 8.19 -0.12
N LEU A 47 -12.49 8.43 -1.41
CA LEU A 47 -11.78 7.53 -2.31
C LEU A 47 -10.26 7.66 -2.20
N LEU A 48 -9.75 8.77 -1.67
CA LEU A 48 -8.32 9.07 -1.60
C LEU A 48 -7.50 7.96 -0.91
N PRO A 49 -7.86 7.49 0.30
CA PRO A 49 -7.10 6.44 0.98
C PRO A 49 -7.03 5.15 0.16
N CYS A 50 -8.15 4.75 -0.44
CA CYS A 50 -8.23 3.58 -1.32
C CYS A 50 -7.33 3.75 -2.56
N LEU A 51 -7.38 4.93 -3.21
CA LEU A 51 -6.62 5.22 -4.42
C LEU A 51 -5.12 5.31 -4.16
N THR A 52 -4.69 6.00 -3.10
CA THR A 52 -3.27 6.16 -2.75
C THR A 52 -2.64 4.82 -2.39
N THR A 53 -3.32 4.04 -1.55
CA THR A 53 -2.91 2.71 -1.13
C THR A 53 -2.81 1.77 -2.34
N ALA A 54 -3.87 1.70 -3.15
CA ALA A 54 -3.88 0.87 -4.34
C ALA A 54 -2.77 1.27 -5.31
N TRP A 55 -2.60 2.57 -5.58
CA TRP A 55 -1.54 3.06 -6.44
C TRP A 55 -0.16 2.63 -5.93
N TYR A 56 0.13 2.88 -4.66
CA TYR A 56 1.44 2.58 -4.07
C TYR A 56 1.81 1.11 -4.23
N TYR A 57 0.93 0.20 -3.85
CA TYR A 57 1.18 -1.24 -3.93
C TYR A 57 1.07 -1.82 -5.36
N LEU A 58 0.33 -1.17 -6.26
CA LEU A 58 0.38 -1.47 -7.69
C LEU A 58 1.76 -1.16 -8.28
N MET A 59 2.32 -0.01 -7.95
CA MET A 59 3.62 0.42 -8.49
C MET A 59 4.78 -0.39 -7.90
N THR A 60 4.68 -0.80 -6.63
CA THR A 60 5.73 -1.56 -5.95
C THR A 60 5.50 -3.08 -6.08
N SER A 61 4.60 -3.62 -5.26
CA SER A 61 4.40 -5.07 -5.10
C SER A 61 4.00 -5.76 -6.41
N LEU A 62 2.99 -5.25 -7.13
CA LEU A 62 2.52 -5.90 -8.37
C LEU A 62 3.54 -5.82 -9.53
N SER A 63 4.45 -4.84 -9.47
CA SER A 63 5.60 -4.72 -10.36
C SER A 63 6.77 -5.63 -9.97
N ASN A 64 6.62 -6.44 -8.92
CA ASN A 64 7.71 -7.23 -8.31
C ASN A 64 8.89 -6.38 -7.82
N LEU A 65 8.61 -5.14 -7.42
CA LEU A 65 9.58 -4.26 -6.77
C LEU A 65 9.39 -4.32 -5.26
N GLN A 66 10.46 -3.98 -4.53
CA GLN A 66 10.37 -3.78 -3.09
C GLN A 66 9.49 -2.56 -2.80
N THR A 67 8.78 -2.58 -1.68
CA THR A 67 8.17 -1.37 -1.13
C THR A 67 9.25 -0.49 -0.51
N LEU A 68 8.99 0.80 -0.33
CA LEU A 68 9.94 1.71 0.32
C LEU A 68 10.22 1.30 1.77
N GLY A 69 9.24 0.73 2.47
CA GLY A 69 9.43 0.15 3.79
C GLY A 69 10.33 -1.08 3.77
N GLU A 70 10.19 -1.94 2.77
CA GLU A 70 11.10 -3.07 2.56
C GLU A 70 12.53 -2.63 2.24
N GLU A 71 12.70 -1.65 1.36
CA GLU A 71 14.00 -1.07 1.06
C GLU A 71 14.64 -0.47 2.31
N TYR A 72 13.86 0.28 3.10
CA TYR A 72 14.30 0.89 4.35
C TYR A 72 14.77 -0.15 5.37
N ALA A 73 14.01 -1.23 5.55
CA ALA A 73 14.31 -2.30 6.49
C ALA A 73 15.30 -3.36 5.94
N GLY A 74 15.76 -3.21 4.69
CA GLY A 74 16.65 -4.17 4.03
C GLY A 74 16.02 -5.54 3.79
N LEU A 75 14.71 -5.60 3.57
CA LEU A 75 13.91 -6.82 3.44
C LEU A 75 13.59 -7.14 1.98
N ILE A 76 13.53 -8.43 1.66
CA ILE A 76 13.07 -8.91 0.35
C ILE A 76 11.94 -9.92 0.60
N ARG A 77 10.76 -9.65 0.01
CA ARG A 77 9.63 -10.58 0.05
C ARG A 77 9.89 -11.78 -0.87
N LEU A 78 10.01 -12.96 -0.26
CA LEU A 78 10.19 -14.23 -0.95
C LEU A 78 9.09 -15.22 -0.55
N GLY A 79 8.60 -15.98 -1.52
CA GLY A 79 7.73 -17.13 -1.26
C GLY A 79 8.50 -18.33 -0.73
N SER A 80 7.78 -19.43 -0.44
CA SER A 80 8.33 -20.66 0.15
C SER A 80 9.53 -21.26 -0.61
N ASN A 81 9.63 -21.01 -1.91
CA ASN A 81 10.71 -21.52 -2.77
C ASN A 81 11.86 -20.51 -2.97
N ASN A 82 11.99 -19.48 -2.13
CA ASN A 82 12.92 -18.36 -2.31
C ASN A 82 12.77 -17.65 -3.67
N LYS A 83 11.55 -17.65 -4.21
CA LYS A 83 11.18 -16.97 -5.45
C LYS A 83 10.21 -15.84 -5.12
N ILE A 84 10.23 -14.78 -5.93
CA ILE A 84 9.24 -13.71 -5.84
C ILE A 84 7.84 -14.35 -5.99
N PRO A 85 6.87 -13.99 -5.14
CA PRO A 85 5.53 -14.54 -5.21
C PRO A 85 4.87 -14.26 -6.57
N ALA A 86 3.94 -15.12 -6.96
CA ALA A 86 3.27 -14.97 -8.25
C ALA A 86 2.37 -13.71 -8.26
N LYS A 87 2.31 -13.03 -9.41
CA LYS A 87 1.54 -11.78 -9.57
C LYS A 87 0.06 -11.92 -9.19
N TYR A 88 -0.55 -13.08 -9.44
CA TYR A 88 -1.96 -13.30 -9.07
C TYR A 88 -2.17 -13.35 -7.55
N LEU A 89 -1.20 -13.84 -6.77
CA LEU A 89 -1.26 -13.83 -5.31
C LEU A 89 -1.09 -12.42 -4.76
N GLN A 90 -0.16 -11.66 -5.33
CA GLN A 90 0.02 -10.23 -4.99
C GLN A 90 -1.23 -9.42 -5.33
N LEU A 91 -1.86 -9.69 -6.48
CA LEU A 91 -3.12 -9.05 -6.87
C LEU A 91 -4.25 -9.40 -5.91
N LEU A 92 -4.39 -10.68 -5.55
CA LEU A 92 -5.39 -11.13 -4.58
C LEU A 92 -5.17 -10.44 -3.22
N TRP A 93 -3.93 -10.41 -2.74
CA TRP A 93 -3.56 -9.71 -1.52
C TRP A 93 -3.92 -8.23 -1.59
N LEU A 94 -3.60 -7.56 -2.68
CA LEU A 94 -3.89 -6.14 -2.87
C LEU A 94 -5.40 -5.86 -2.86
N VAL A 95 -6.19 -6.68 -3.58
CA VAL A 95 -7.65 -6.54 -3.61
C VAL A 95 -8.24 -6.73 -2.20
N LEU A 96 -7.75 -7.69 -1.43
CA LEU A 96 -8.18 -7.90 -0.05
C LEU A 96 -7.76 -6.75 0.87
N TYR A 97 -6.52 -6.27 0.73
CA TYR A 97 -5.97 -5.18 1.54
C TYR A 97 -6.72 -3.86 1.30
N VAL A 98 -6.93 -3.51 0.04
CA VAL A 98 -7.67 -2.30 -0.35
C VAL A 98 -9.18 -2.47 -0.14
N GLY A 99 -9.69 -3.69 -0.20
CA GLY A 99 -11.10 -4.02 0.02
C GLY A 99 -11.64 -3.53 1.36
N VAL A 100 -10.79 -3.42 2.39
CA VAL A 100 -11.16 -2.82 3.68
C VAL A 100 -11.66 -1.39 3.52
N TYR A 101 -10.94 -0.55 2.77
CA TYR A 101 -11.37 0.83 2.48
C TYR A 101 -12.65 0.90 1.65
N LEU A 102 -12.92 -0.10 0.80
CA LEU A 102 -14.17 -0.18 0.04
C LEU A 102 -15.37 -0.50 0.94
N ILE A 103 -15.18 -1.33 1.96
CA ILE A 103 -16.22 -1.63 2.96
C ILE A 103 -16.56 -0.37 3.76
N GLU A 104 -15.55 0.35 4.26
CA GLU A 104 -15.72 1.65 4.93
C GLU A 104 -16.45 2.66 4.03
N LEU A 105 -16.09 2.70 2.74
CA LEU A 105 -16.70 3.61 1.77
C LEU A 105 -18.18 3.31 1.50
N LEU A 106 -18.57 2.04 1.55
CA LEU A 106 -19.96 1.58 1.38
C LEU A 106 -20.80 1.77 2.65
N GLY A 107 -20.19 2.19 3.77
CA GLY A 107 -20.89 2.36 5.04
C GLY A 107 -21.43 1.03 5.59
N LEU A 108 -20.73 -0.07 5.28
CA LEU A 108 -21.04 -1.41 5.77
C LEU A 108 -20.41 -1.70 7.13
N ASP A 109 -19.78 -0.70 7.74
CA ASP A 109 -19.36 -0.74 9.15
C ASP A 109 -20.63 -0.82 10.01
N MET A 110 -20.94 -2.03 10.48
CA MET A 110 -21.99 -2.31 11.46
C MET A 110 -21.40 -2.32 12.86
#